data_AF-A0A1F3NLZ5-F1
#
_entry.id   AF-A0A1F3NLZ5-F1
#
_cell.length_a   1.000
_cell.length_b   1.000
_cell.length_c   1.000
_cell.angle_alpha   90.00
_cell.angle_beta   90.00
_cell.angle_gamma   90.00
#
_symmetry.space_group_name_H-M   'P 1'
#
loop_
_entity.id
_entity.type
_entity.pdbx_description
1 polymer ?
#
loop_
_entity_poly.entity_id
_entity_poly.type
_entity_poly.pdbx_seq_one_letter_code
_entity_poly.pdbx_strand_id
1 'polypeptide(L)'
;MDLRYDIYGNQVHLKNNDNIYGIIHPEKIALIVIDTVSLLYCNYGNSPGNKSSRKGSYFILKNDGKCKLLIRKNMRIQDAEPPKVLQDAKPARFIHTMDTYYLKPEDNNAVPVRNEKDVISVLSDKKEAVTTFMNTNNTSINKIEDITALVDYYNSL
;
A
#
# COMPACT_ATOMS: atom_id res chain seq x y z
N MET A 1 24.38 0.26 -11.18
CA MET A 1 23.33 1.12 -10.62
C MET A 1 22.18 0.23 -10.21
N ASP A 2 21.71 0.32 -8.98
CA ASP A 2 20.72 -0.59 -8.38
C ASP A 2 19.68 0.21 -7.59
N LEU A 3 18.40 -0.15 -7.68
CA LEU A 3 17.29 0.53 -6.99
C LEU A 3 16.72 -0.39 -5.92
N ARG A 4 16.46 0.16 -4.74
CA ARG A 4 15.93 -0.60 -3.61
C ARG A 4 14.80 0.16 -2.93
N TYR A 5 13.81 -0.58 -2.47
CA TYR A 5 12.73 -0.03 -1.65
C TYR A 5 12.97 -0.35 -0.18
N ASP A 6 13.23 0.70 0.60
CA ASP A 6 13.27 0.62 2.06
C ASP A 6 11.83 0.68 2.61
N ILE A 7 11.32 -0.47 3.01
CA ILE A 7 9.98 -0.61 3.60
C ILE A 7 9.88 0.14 4.94
N TYR A 8 10.95 0.15 5.74
CA TYR A 8 10.93 0.78 7.06
C TYR A 8 10.92 2.31 6.94
N GLY A 9 11.84 2.85 6.13
CA GLY A 9 11.94 4.28 5.86
C GLY A 9 10.86 4.80 4.91
N ASN A 10 10.14 3.93 4.20
CA ASN A 10 9.26 4.27 3.08
C ASN A 10 9.99 5.15 2.04
N GLN A 11 11.16 4.71 1.59
CA GLN A 11 12.00 5.44 0.66
C GLN A 11 12.49 4.53 -0.45
N VAL A 12 12.73 5.11 -1.62
CA VAL A 12 13.47 4.44 -2.68
C VAL A 12 14.90 4.96 -2.67
N HIS A 13 15.84 4.03 -2.61
CA HIS A 13 17.26 4.29 -2.62
C HIS A 13 17.87 3.87 -3.95
N LEU A 14 18.74 4.72 -4.46
CA LEU A 14 19.57 4.46 -5.61
C LEU A 14 21.00 4.19 -5.15
N LYS A 15 21.48 2.97 -5.38
CA LYS A 15 22.87 2.60 -5.16
C LYS A 15 23.67 2.79 -6.44
N ASN A 16 24.70 3.63 -6.35
CA ASN A 16 25.69 3.82 -7.41
C ASN A 16 27.08 3.71 -6.81
N ASN A 17 27.81 2.64 -7.15
CA ASN A 17 29.05 2.22 -6.48
C ASN A 17 28.82 2.11 -4.96
N ASP A 18 29.60 2.83 -4.16
CA ASP A 18 29.50 2.87 -2.69
C ASP A 18 28.55 3.95 -2.15
N ASN A 19 27.97 4.77 -3.02
CA ASN A 19 27.06 5.83 -2.63
C ASN A 19 25.60 5.38 -2.70
N ILE A 20 24.82 5.82 -1.71
CA ILE A 20 23.38 5.61 -1.62
C ILE A 20 22.70 6.98 -1.70
N TYR A 21 21.81 7.15 -2.67
CA TYR A 21 21.05 8.37 -2.89
C TYR A 21 19.56 8.13 -2.62
N GLY A 22 18.88 9.10 -2.01
CA GLY A 22 17.43 9.10 -1.86
C GLY A 22 16.75 9.97 -2.91
N ILE A 23 15.50 9.67 -3.22
CA ILE A 23 14.67 10.52 -4.09
C ILE A 23 14.04 11.64 -3.26
N ILE A 24 14.46 12.89 -3.50
CA ILE A 24 13.99 14.07 -2.76
C ILE A 24 12.65 14.63 -3.25
N HIS A 25 12.31 14.39 -4.51
CA HIS A 25 11.09 14.88 -5.18
C HIS A 25 10.31 13.72 -5.81
N PRO A 26 9.82 12.78 -4.99
CA PRO A 26 9.13 11.59 -5.48
C PRO A 26 7.83 11.92 -6.24
N GLU A 27 7.21 13.08 -5.97
CA GLU A 27 6.02 13.60 -6.66
C GLU A 27 6.26 13.93 -8.14
N LYS A 28 7.52 14.09 -8.56
CA LYS A 28 7.87 14.33 -9.97
C LYS A 28 8.05 13.05 -10.77
N ILE A 29 7.93 11.89 -10.14
CA ILE A 29 8.15 10.59 -10.74
C ILE A 29 6.79 9.90 -10.91
N ALA A 30 6.45 9.56 -12.15
CA ALA A 30 5.18 8.90 -12.46
C ALA A 30 5.11 7.49 -11.88
N LEU A 31 6.18 6.70 -12.05
CA LEU A 31 6.26 5.32 -11.60
C LEU A 31 7.73 4.90 -11.46
N ILE A 32 8.04 4.08 -10.46
CA ILE A 32 9.34 3.41 -10.33
C ILE A 32 9.09 1.91 -10.48
N VAL A 33 9.85 1.24 -11.34
CA VAL A 33 9.76 -0.22 -11.50
C VAL A 33 11.07 -0.85 -11.02
N ILE A 34 10.96 -1.74 -10.04
CA ILE A 34 12.07 -2.54 -9.52
C ILE A 34 11.69 -4.00 -9.75
N ASP A 35 12.37 -4.65 -10.68
CA ASP A 35 12.03 -5.98 -11.20
C ASP A 35 10.56 -6.06 -11.66
N THR A 36 9.72 -6.79 -10.92
CA THR A 36 8.28 -6.96 -11.20
C THR A 36 7.40 -6.07 -10.33
N VAL A 37 7.99 -5.26 -9.43
CA VAL A 37 7.27 -4.41 -8.48
C VAL A 37 7.22 -2.99 -9.02
N SER A 38 6.00 -2.50 -9.24
CA SER A 38 5.73 -1.10 -9.57
C SER A 38 5.44 -0.31 -8.30
N LEU A 39 6.15 0.79 -8.10
CA LEU A 39 6.01 1.72 -6.98
C LEU A 39 5.47 3.05 -7.47
N LEU A 40 4.34 3.46 -6.89
CA LEU A 40 3.70 4.75 -7.11
C LEU A 40 3.87 5.61 -5.86
N TYR A 41 4.31 6.85 -6.05
CA TYR A 41 4.23 7.86 -4.99
C TYR A 41 2.93 8.65 -5.15
N CYS A 42 2.09 8.67 -4.10
CA CYS A 42 0.90 9.50 -4.10
C CYS A 42 0.50 9.94 -2.70
N ASN A 43 -0.34 10.98 -2.64
CA ASN A 43 -0.94 11.43 -1.39
C ASN A 43 -1.99 10.42 -0.90
N TYR A 44 -2.08 10.26 0.42
CA TYR A 44 -3.10 9.44 1.05
C TYR A 44 -3.80 10.18 2.19
N GLY A 45 -5.05 9.84 2.44
CA GLY A 45 -5.90 10.44 3.46
C GLY A 45 -6.81 9.41 4.13
N ASN A 46 -7.55 9.82 5.15
CA ASN A 46 -8.44 8.90 5.89
C ASN A 46 -9.80 8.68 5.21
N SER A 47 -10.17 9.52 4.25
CA SER A 47 -11.49 9.48 3.60
C SER A 47 -11.42 10.03 2.18
N PRO A 48 -12.33 9.63 1.28
CA PRO A 48 -12.43 10.18 -0.07
C PRO A 48 -12.63 11.70 -0.04
N GLY A 49 -12.05 12.43 -1.00
CA GLY A 49 -12.20 13.89 -1.11
C GLY A 49 -11.45 14.71 -0.03
N ASN A 50 -10.79 14.08 0.94
CA ASN A 50 -9.95 14.79 1.90
C ASN A 50 -8.65 15.28 1.23
N LYS A 51 -8.69 16.49 0.67
CA LYS A 51 -7.56 17.15 0.01
C LYS A 51 -6.52 17.73 0.99
N SER A 52 -6.78 17.69 2.31
CA SER A 52 -5.93 18.33 3.33
C SER A 52 -4.72 17.48 3.73
N SER A 53 -4.70 16.19 3.39
CA SER A 53 -3.60 15.30 3.76
C SER A 53 -2.37 15.48 2.85
N ARG A 54 -1.45 16.37 3.25
CA ARG A 54 -0.13 16.57 2.63
C ARG A 54 0.88 15.43 2.87
N LYS A 55 0.42 14.22 3.20
CA LYS A 55 1.31 13.08 3.44
C LYS A 55 1.32 12.21 2.19
N GLY A 56 2.43 12.29 1.44
CA GLY A 56 2.74 11.36 0.37
C GLY A 56 3.46 10.12 0.91
N SER A 57 3.36 9.02 0.18
CA SER A 57 4.01 7.76 0.52
C SER A 57 4.23 6.98 -0.77
N TYR A 58 5.23 6.10 -0.76
CA TYR A 58 5.34 5.05 -1.76
C TYR A 58 4.37 3.91 -1.46
N PHE A 59 3.77 3.39 -2.52
CA PHE A 59 2.88 2.24 -2.53
C PHE A 59 3.26 1.30 -3.65
N ILE A 60 3.10 0.00 -3.44
CA ILE A 60 3.12 -0.97 -4.53
C ILE A 60 1.81 -0.85 -5.30
N LEU A 61 1.89 -0.60 -6.60
CA LEU A 61 0.76 -0.58 -7.52
C LEU A 61 0.39 -2.02 -7.88
N LYS A 62 -0.76 -2.48 -7.40
CA LYS A 62 -1.25 -3.85 -7.64
C LYS A 62 -2.23 -3.91 -8.81
N ASN A 63 -3.06 -2.87 -8.97
CA ASN A 63 -4.03 -2.76 -10.05
C ASN A 63 -4.13 -1.31 -10.51
N ASP A 64 -4.29 -1.09 -11.81
CA ASP A 64 -4.45 0.24 -12.42
C ASP A 64 -5.70 0.30 -13.30
N GLY A 65 -6.42 1.41 -13.22
CA GLY A 65 -7.73 1.63 -13.83
C GLY A 65 -8.41 2.87 -13.25
N LYS A 66 -9.74 2.94 -13.35
CA LYS A 66 -10.57 4.03 -12.76
C LYS A 66 -10.30 4.19 -11.26
N CYS A 67 -10.13 3.08 -10.56
CA CYS A 67 -9.61 3.01 -9.21
C CYS A 67 -8.35 2.14 -9.19
N LYS A 68 -7.27 2.67 -8.59
CA LYS A 68 -6.04 1.90 -8.36
C LYS A 68 -6.10 1.15 -7.04
N LEU A 69 -5.63 -0.10 -7.03
CA LEU A 69 -5.34 -0.85 -5.81
C LEU A 69 -3.86 -0.68 -5.45
N LEU A 70 -3.62 -0.18 -4.26
CA LEU A 70 -2.31 0.17 -3.74
C LEU A 70 -2.03 -0.63 -2.47
N ILE A 71 -0.79 -1.11 -2.31
CA ILE A 71 -0.34 -1.85 -1.13
C ILE A 71 0.78 -1.07 -0.45
N ARG A 72 0.61 -0.81 0.84
CA ARG A 72 1.69 -0.33 1.70
C ARG A 72 2.23 -1.50 2.53
N LYS A 73 3.47 -1.90 2.24
CA LYS A 73 4.20 -2.85 3.08
C LYS A 73 4.49 -2.22 4.44
N ASN A 74 4.26 -2.97 5.50
CA ASN A 74 4.49 -2.50 6.87
C ASN A 74 5.55 -3.35 7.57
N MET A 75 6.40 -2.69 8.34
CA MET A 75 7.49 -3.31 9.08
C MET A 75 7.71 -2.56 10.39
N ARG A 76 8.03 -3.30 11.46
CA ARG A 76 8.43 -2.73 12.75
C ARG A 76 9.78 -3.26 13.18
N ILE A 77 10.47 -2.52 14.03
CA ILE A 77 11.62 -3.03 14.78
C ILE A 77 11.07 -3.74 16.02
N GLN A 78 11.56 -4.95 16.27
CA GLN A 78 11.41 -5.62 17.54
C GLN A 78 12.74 -5.50 18.28
N ASP A 79 12.66 -4.99 19.51
CA ASP A 79 13.82 -4.84 20.39
C ASP A 79 14.45 -6.20 20.71
N ALA A 80 15.68 -6.15 21.18
CA ALA A 80 16.39 -7.35 21.63
C ALA A 80 15.66 -7.99 22.81
N GLU A 81 15.51 -9.31 22.75
CA GLU A 81 14.94 -10.12 23.83
C GLU A 81 16.10 -10.71 24.66
N PRO A 82 16.17 -10.48 25.98
CA PRO A 82 17.13 -11.15 26.83
C PRO A 82 16.86 -12.67 26.86
N PRO A 83 17.86 -13.48 27.21
CA PRO A 83 17.67 -14.93 27.32
C PRO A 83 16.64 -15.25 28.40
N LYS A 84 15.84 -16.29 28.17
CA LYS A 84 14.92 -16.90 29.14
C LYS A 84 15.43 -18.30 29.50
N VAL A 85 14.89 -18.90 30.55
CA VAL A 85 15.33 -20.22 31.09
C VAL A 85 15.52 -21.32 30.04
N LEU A 86 14.76 -21.29 28.94
CA LEU A 86 14.84 -22.25 27.82
C LEU A 86 14.95 -21.57 26.43
N GLN A 87 15.30 -20.29 26.36
CA GLN A 87 15.49 -19.59 25.08
C GLN A 87 16.71 -18.68 25.14
N ASP A 88 17.56 -18.78 24.13
CA ASP A 88 18.67 -17.87 23.94
C ASP A 88 18.20 -16.43 23.69
N ALA A 89 19.11 -15.49 23.92
CA ALA A 89 18.90 -14.08 23.62
C ALA A 89 18.62 -13.90 22.12
N LYS A 90 17.70 -13.01 21.77
CA LYS A 90 17.42 -12.66 20.38
C LYS A 90 17.81 -11.21 20.13
N PRO A 91 18.64 -10.91 19.11
CA PRO A 91 18.97 -9.53 18.77
C PRO A 91 17.74 -8.78 18.24
N ALA A 92 17.85 -7.46 18.22
CA ALA A 92 16.86 -6.61 17.58
C ALA A 92 16.76 -6.95 16.09
N ARG A 93 15.54 -6.97 15.58
CA ARG A 93 15.26 -7.41 14.20
C ARG A 93 14.06 -6.70 13.61
N PHE A 94 14.05 -6.61 12.29
CA PHE A 94 12.86 -6.19 11.56
C PHE A 94 11.84 -7.31 11.48
N ILE A 95 10.56 -6.97 11.64
CA ILE A 95 9.44 -7.89 11.52
C ILE A 95 8.39 -7.27 10.61
N HIS A 96 8.06 -8.01 9.54
CA HIS A 96 6.93 -7.67 8.68
C HIS A 96 5.63 -7.78 9.47
N THR A 97 4.81 -6.75 9.36
CA THR A 97 3.44 -6.74 9.90
C THR A 97 2.46 -6.82 8.74
N MET A 98 1.16 -6.97 9.05
CA MET A 98 0.13 -6.98 8.01
C MET A 98 0.24 -5.75 7.12
N ASP A 99 0.17 -5.97 5.81
CA ASP A 99 0.14 -4.91 4.82
C ASP A 99 -1.14 -4.08 4.96
N THR A 100 -1.09 -2.83 4.52
CA THR A 100 -2.28 -1.98 4.44
C THR A 100 -2.65 -1.77 2.98
N TYR A 101 -3.90 -2.06 2.64
CA TYR A 101 -4.44 -1.83 1.31
C TYR A 101 -5.08 -0.46 1.22
N TYR A 102 -4.94 0.17 0.06
CA TYR A 102 -5.46 1.49 -0.24
C TYR A 102 -6.16 1.46 -1.59
N LEU A 103 -7.26 2.21 -1.69
CA LEU A 103 -7.95 2.47 -2.93
C LEU A 103 -7.72 3.92 -3.33
N LYS A 104 -7.34 4.16 -4.58
CA LYS A 104 -7.11 5.50 -5.10
C LYS A 104 -7.94 5.73 -6.37
N PRO A 105 -9.07 6.45 -6.28
CA PRO A 105 -9.76 6.98 -7.45
C PRO A 105 -8.88 7.99 -8.20
N GLU A 106 -9.08 8.13 -9.50
CA GLU A 106 -8.25 8.94 -10.42
C GLU A 106 -7.84 10.31 -9.84
N ASP A 107 -8.81 11.13 -9.42
CA ASP A 107 -8.58 12.50 -8.94
C ASP A 107 -8.58 12.66 -7.41
N ASN A 108 -8.52 11.56 -6.66
CA ASN A 108 -8.55 11.58 -5.21
C ASN A 108 -7.27 11.04 -4.56
N ASN A 109 -7.09 11.39 -3.29
CA ASN A 109 -6.08 10.80 -2.44
C ASN A 109 -6.36 9.31 -2.23
N ALA A 110 -5.31 8.51 -2.03
CA ALA A 110 -5.46 7.12 -1.65
C ALA A 110 -6.09 7.00 -0.26
N VAL A 111 -7.05 6.11 -0.10
CA VAL A 111 -7.79 5.90 1.16
C VAL A 111 -7.55 4.47 1.66
N PRO A 112 -7.18 4.26 2.93
CA PRO A 112 -6.95 2.93 3.46
C PRO A 112 -8.25 2.15 3.56
N VAL A 113 -8.20 0.87 3.22
CA VAL A 113 -9.30 -0.08 3.40
C VAL A 113 -9.11 -0.76 4.75
N ARG A 114 -9.90 -0.37 5.75
CA ARG A 114 -9.88 -0.97 7.10
C ARG A 114 -11.10 -1.83 7.36
N ASN A 115 -12.19 -1.54 6.65
CA ASN A 115 -13.46 -2.25 6.72
C ASN A 115 -14.19 -2.10 5.37
N GLU A 116 -15.27 -2.86 5.19
CA GLU A 116 -16.09 -2.82 3.98
C GLU A 116 -16.72 -1.45 3.70
N LYS A 117 -17.03 -0.68 4.76
CA LYS A 117 -17.61 0.67 4.60
C LYS A 117 -16.62 1.62 3.96
N ASP A 118 -15.32 1.46 4.21
CA ASP A 118 -14.28 2.26 3.56
C ASP A 118 -14.28 2.00 2.05
N VAL A 119 -14.39 0.73 1.63
CA VAL A 119 -14.47 0.34 0.22
C VAL A 119 -15.70 0.97 -0.44
N ILE A 120 -16.87 0.79 0.16
CA ILE A 120 -18.14 1.32 -0.36
C ILE A 120 -18.12 2.85 -0.42
N SER A 121 -17.45 3.51 0.52
CA SER A 121 -17.28 4.97 0.53
C SER A 121 -16.42 5.44 -0.64
N VAL A 122 -15.31 4.76 -0.90
CA VAL A 122 -14.40 5.10 -2.01
C VAL A 122 -15.05 4.83 -3.38
N LEU A 123 -15.75 3.70 -3.52
CA LEU A 123 -16.38 3.25 -4.77
C LEU A 123 -17.89 3.59 -4.82
N SER A 124 -18.25 4.73 -4.25
CA SER A 124 -19.65 5.10 -4.01
C SER A 124 -20.44 5.38 -5.29
N ASP A 125 -19.77 5.71 -6.39
CA ASP A 125 -20.37 5.92 -7.72
C ASP A 125 -20.98 4.64 -8.33
N LYS A 126 -20.48 3.46 -7.91
CA LYS A 126 -21.00 2.13 -8.29
C LYS A 126 -21.42 1.30 -7.08
N LYS A 127 -21.86 1.98 -6.01
CA LYS A 127 -22.16 1.38 -4.70
C LYS A 127 -22.98 0.08 -4.77
N GLU A 128 -24.06 0.06 -5.54
CA GLU A 128 -24.97 -1.09 -5.62
C GLU A 128 -24.28 -2.32 -6.22
N ALA A 129 -23.58 -2.15 -7.34
CA ALA A 129 -22.81 -3.20 -8.00
C ALA A 129 -21.67 -3.73 -7.10
N VAL A 130 -20.92 -2.83 -6.47
CA VAL A 130 -19.83 -3.17 -5.54
C VAL A 130 -20.35 -3.95 -4.33
N THR A 131 -21.43 -3.48 -3.71
CA THR A 131 -22.04 -4.15 -2.54
C THR A 131 -22.53 -5.54 -2.91
N THR A 132 -23.17 -5.68 -4.08
CA THR A 132 -23.65 -6.97 -4.58
C THR A 132 -22.49 -7.94 -4.81
N PHE A 133 -21.43 -7.50 -5.49
CA PHE A 133 -20.24 -8.31 -5.72
C PHE A 133 -19.60 -8.79 -4.40
N MET A 134 -19.45 -7.88 -3.44
CA MET A 134 -18.85 -8.20 -2.14
C MET A 134 -19.66 -9.27 -1.39
N ASN A 135 -20.99 -9.14 -1.37
CA ASN A 135 -21.89 -10.07 -0.71
C ASN A 135 -21.91 -11.44 -1.41
N THR A 136 -22.04 -11.46 -2.74
CA THR A 136 -22.12 -12.70 -3.52
C THR A 136 -20.82 -13.51 -3.43
N ASN A 137 -19.67 -12.84 -3.41
CA ASN A 137 -18.36 -13.50 -3.38
C ASN A 137 -17.79 -13.66 -1.97
N ASN A 138 -18.49 -13.23 -0.91
CA ASN A 138 -17.97 -13.17 0.46
C ASN A 138 -16.57 -12.51 0.53
N THR A 139 -16.42 -11.37 -0.16
CA THR A 139 -15.14 -10.69 -0.36
C THR A 139 -14.50 -10.30 0.97
N SER A 140 -13.30 -10.79 1.26
CA SER A 140 -12.55 -10.40 2.44
C SER A 140 -11.63 -9.22 2.15
N ILE A 141 -11.85 -8.10 2.83
CA ILE A 141 -10.96 -6.92 2.75
C ILE A 141 -9.55 -7.13 3.34
N ASN A 142 -9.28 -8.29 3.94
CA ASN A 142 -7.96 -8.64 4.47
C ASN A 142 -7.15 -9.52 3.50
N LYS A 143 -7.79 -10.07 2.46
CA LYS A 143 -7.14 -10.92 1.45
C LYS A 143 -6.86 -10.10 0.21
N ILE A 144 -5.62 -10.13 -0.26
CA ILE A 144 -5.22 -9.32 -1.41
C ILE A 144 -5.89 -9.80 -2.68
N GLU A 145 -6.13 -11.10 -2.82
CA GLU A 145 -6.79 -11.72 -3.97
C GLU A 145 -8.23 -11.23 -4.10
N ASP A 146 -8.99 -11.25 -2.99
CA ASP A 146 -10.39 -10.84 -2.94
C ASP A 146 -10.54 -9.35 -3.28
N ILE A 147 -9.68 -8.48 -2.74
CA ILE A 147 -9.72 -7.04 -3.06
C ILE A 147 -9.29 -6.79 -4.50
N THR A 148 -8.29 -7.52 -5.00
CA THR A 148 -7.86 -7.39 -6.40
C THR A 148 -9.03 -7.70 -7.33
N ALA A 149 -9.73 -8.83 -7.10
CA ALA A 149 -10.90 -9.22 -7.89
C ALA A 149 -12.04 -8.18 -7.81
N LEU A 150 -12.28 -7.59 -6.64
CA LEU A 150 -13.28 -6.53 -6.49
C LEU A 150 -12.91 -5.26 -7.29
N VAL A 151 -11.64 -4.84 -7.22
CA VAL A 151 -11.17 -3.64 -7.93
C VAL A 151 -11.17 -3.88 -9.45
N ASP A 152 -10.78 -5.07 -9.90
CA ASP A 152 -10.88 -5.48 -11.30
C ASP A 152 -12.33 -5.42 -11.80
N TYR A 153 -13.26 -5.97 -11.02
CA TYR A 153 -14.69 -5.89 -11.33
C TYR A 153 -15.15 -4.43 -11.44
N TYR A 154 -14.85 -3.59 -10.44
CA TYR A 154 -15.20 -2.17 -10.48
C TYR A 154 -14.63 -1.45 -11.69
N ASN A 155 -13.37 -1.70 -12.04
CA ASN A 155 -12.70 -1.07 -13.17
C ASN A 155 -13.28 -1.49 -14.54
N SER A 156 -14.00 -2.62 -14.59
CA SER A 156 -14.69 -3.10 -15.80
C SER A 156 -16.09 -2.49 -16.03
N LEU A 157 -16.66 -1.80 -15.03
CA LEU A 157 -17.98 -1.12 -15.08
C LEU A 157 -17.87 0.29 -15.66
#